data_AF-A0A3D0IFM7-F1
#
_entry.id   AF-A0A3D0IFM7-F1
#
_cell.length_a   1.000
_cell.length_b   1.000
_cell.length_c   1.000
_cell.angle_alpha   90.00
_cell.angle_beta   90.00
_cell.angle_gamma   90.00
#
_symmetry.space_group_name_H-M   'P 1'
#
loop_
_entity.id
_entity.type
_entity.pdbx_description
1 polymer ?
#
loop_
_entity_poly.entity_id
_entity_poly.type
_entity_poly.pdbx_seq_one_letter_code
_entity_poly.pdbx_strand_id
1 'polypeptide(L)'
;MIQYAPFDRKQAKLSVMASIFFSTYIAARLSIGVEYEGWDYEDCKTYIMHYGQDGAAIDEYWKRLTAEQGYALEYAFGFLFTSEILDQAIADLDGICTPEEVYKAYLDLGCAPFSVLKEDMAAFVESKKN
;
A
#
# COMPACT_ATOMS: atom_id res chain seq x y z
N MET A 1 -1.30 -12.08 -2.16
CA MET A 1 0.06 -12.53 -1.78
C MET A 1 0.20 -13.13 -0.34
N ILE A 2 -0.75 -13.93 0.17
CA ILE A 2 -0.55 -14.70 1.44
C ILE A 2 -0.83 -16.21 1.25
N GLN A 3 -1.37 -16.62 0.11
CA GLN A 3 -1.90 -17.97 -0.06
C GLN A 3 -0.83 -19.04 -0.38
N TYR A 4 0.45 -18.67 -0.58
CA TYR A 4 1.48 -19.58 -1.09
C TYR A 4 2.78 -19.65 -0.26
N ALA A 5 2.84 -19.06 0.93
CA ALA A 5 4.07 -19.07 1.73
C ALA A 5 3.99 -20.10 2.89
N PRO A 6 4.98 -20.99 3.08
CA PRO A 6 4.95 -22.06 4.08
C PRO A 6 5.32 -21.55 5.49
N PHE A 7 4.67 -20.49 5.95
CA PHE A 7 4.93 -19.87 7.25
C PHE A 7 3.82 -20.16 8.26
N ASP A 8 4.19 -20.53 9.49
CA ASP A 8 3.26 -20.53 10.64
C ASP A 8 2.62 -19.13 10.81
N ARG A 9 1.37 -19.07 11.28
CA ARG A 9 0.59 -17.83 11.44
C ARG A 9 1.35 -16.76 12.25
N LYS A 10 2.18 -17.18 13.20
CA LYS A 10 3.03 -16.27 13.98
C LYS A 10 4.20 -15.71 13.15
N GLN A 11 4.83 -16.54 12.32
CA GLN A 11 5.90 -16.12 11.41
C GLN A 11 5.35 -15.23 10.29
N ALA A 12 4.20 -15.56 9.72
CA ALA A 12 3.53 -14.72 8.72
C ALA A 12 3.20 -13.33 9.27
N LYS A 13 2.66 -13.25 10.51
CA LYS A 13 2.45 -11.97 11.20
C LYS A 13 3.74 -11.18 11.39
N LEU A 14 4.80 -11.84 11.85
CA LEU A 14 6.10 -11.19 12.06
C LEU A 14 6.68 -10.66 10.75
N SER A 15 6.60 -11.43 9.66
CA SER A 15 7.07 -11.01 8.35
C SER A 15 6.27 -9.83 7.79
N VAL A 16 4.95 -9.78 8.02
CA VAL A 16 4.12 -8.62 7.65
C VAL A 16 4.49 -7.41 8.50
N MET A 17 4.66 -7.56 9.81
CA MET A 17 5.05 -6.45 10.70
C MET A 17 6.45 -5.91 10.39
N ALA A 18 7.36 -6.78 9.93
CA ALA A 18 8.70 -6.41 9.49
C ALA A 18 8.75 -5.88 8.03
N SER A 19 7.61 -5.89 7.32
CA SER A 19 7.56 -5.43 5.93
C SER A 19 7.58 -3.90 5.86
N ILE A 20 8.27 -3.37 4.85
CA ILE A 20 8.29 -1.93 4.56
C ILE A 20 6.87 -1.38 4.32
N PHE A 21 5.97 -2.19 3.73
CA PHE A 21 4.57 -1.79 3.53
C PHE A 21 3.86 -1.51 4.85
N PHE A 22 4.08 -2.34 5.86
CA PHE A 22 3.48 -2.13 7.17
C PHE A 22 3.94 -0.83 7.83
N SER A 23 5.25 -0.51 7.79
CA SER A 23 5.74 0.77 8.30
C SER A 23 5.18 1.97 7.54
N THR A 24 5.05 1.88 6.21
CA THR A 24 4.46 2.94 5.39
C THR A 24 2.98 3.13 5.71
N TYR A 25 2.22 2.05 5.95
CA TYR A 25 0.81 2.15 6.34
C TYR A 25 0.63 2.73 7.74
N ILE A 26 1.48 2.37 8.69
CA ILE A 26 1.48 3.00 10.02
C ILE A 26 1.73 4.50 9.86
N ALA A 27 2.77 4.91 9.13
CA ALA A 27 3.08 6.31 8.88
C ALA A 27 1.91 7.09 8.24
N ALA A 28 1.31 6.54 7.17
CA ALA A 28 0.17 7.15 6.51
C ALA A 28 -1.05 7.26 7.45
N ARG A 29 -1.32 6.24 8.26
CA ARG A 29 -2.42 6.29 9.23
C ARG A 29 -2.19 7.32 10.32
N LEU A 30 -0.93 7.49 10.77
CA LEU A 30 -0.58 8.55 11.71
C LEU A 30 -0.79 9.93 11.09
N SER A 31 -0.43 10.15 9.82
CA SER A 31 -0.66 11.42 9.11
C SER A 31 -2.15 11.77 9.07
N ILE A 32 -3.02 10.82 8.70
CA ILE A 32 -4.48 11.03 8.77
C ILE A 32 -4.93 11.34 10.19
N GLY A 33 -4.39 10.64 11.18
CA GLY A 33 -4.69 10.86 12.60
C GLY A 33 -4.41 12.30 13.02
N VAL A 34 -3.20 12.80 12.74
CA VAL A 34 -2.77 14.14 13.12
C VAL A 34 -3.50 15.22 12.33
N GLU A 35 -3.59 15.08 11.00
CA GLU A 35 -4.06 16.14 10.12
C GLU A 35 -5.58 16.26 10.03
N TYR A 36 -6.30 15.15 10.18
CA TYR A 36 -7.74 15.10 10.00
C TYR A 36 -8.49 14.76 11.29
N GLU A 37 -7.97 13.84 12.10
CA GLU A 37 -8.66 13.36 13.31
C GLU A 37 -8.24 14.13 14.58
N GLY A 38 -7.21 14.97 14.50
CA GLY A 38 -6.71 15.79 15.60
C GLY A 38 -5.89 15.03 16.64
N TRP A 39 -5.27 13.91 16.26
CA TRP A 39 -4.39 13.13 17.14
C TRP A 39 -3.19 13.94 17.60
N ASP A 40 -2.87 13.79 18.88
CA ASP A 40 -1.64 14.32 19.46
C ASP A 40 -0.51 13.28 19.47
N TYR A 41 0.64 13.68 20.01
CA TYR A 41 1.82 12.83 20.11
C TYR A 41 1.55 11.53 20.91
N GLU A 42 0.78 11.61 21.99
CA GLU A 42 0.51 10.46 22.85
C GLU A 42 -0.53 9.51 22.22
N ASP A 43 -1.50 10.04 21.47
CA ASP A 43 -2.40 9.23 20.63
C ASP A 43 -1.59 8.42 19.59
N CYS A 44 -0.69 9.09 18.87
CA CYS A 44 0.17 8.46 17.88
C CYS A 44 1.10 7.40 18.52
N LYS A 45 1.71 7.71 19.66
CA LYS A 45 2.56 6.78 20.42
C LYS A 45 1.79 5.53 20.85
N THR A 46 0.60 5.74 21.41
CA THR A 46 -0.30 4.65 21.83
C THR A 46 -0.65 3.76 20.63
N TYR A 47 -0.93 4.37 19.48
CA TYR A 47 -1.24 3.65 18.25
C TYR A 47 -0.08 2.76 17.79
N ILE A 48 1.15 3.31 17.66
CA ILE A 48 2.28 2.50 17.16
C ILE A 48 2.67 1.37 18.12
N MET A 49 2.53 1.59 19.43
CA MET A 49 2.80 0.59 20.46
C MET A 49 1.79 -0.57 20.41
N HIS A 50 0.52 -0.29 20.09
CA HIS A 50 -0.48 -1.34 19.86
C HIS A 50 -0.05 -2.30 18.74
N TYR A 51 0.64 -1.78 17.74
CA TYR A 51 1.18 -2.54 16.61
C TYR A 51 2.62 -3.03 16.83
N GLY A 52 3.09 -3.08 18.07
CA GLY A 52 4.37 -3.68 18.44
C GLY A 52 5.60 -2.90 17.95
N GLN A 53 5.43 -1.64 17.54
CA GLN A 53 6.56 -0.74 17.32
C GLN A 53 7.08 -0.23 18.67
N ASP A 54 8.38 0.04 18.74
CA ASP A 54 8.97 0.68 19.89
C ASP A 54 8.38 2.10 20.03
N GLY A 55 7.93 2.43 21.25
CA GLY A 55 7.45 3.77 21.56
C GLY A 55 8.50 4.84 21.32
N ALA A 56 9.81 4.51 21.33
CA ALA A 56 10.88 5.44 20.96
C ALA A 56 10.87 5.83 19.47
N ALA A 57 10.25 5.03 18.60
CA ALA A 57 10.13 5.36 17.18
C ALA A 57 9.20 6.56 16.92
N ILE A 58 8.35 6.93 17.89
CA ILE A 58 7.40 8.04 17.72
C ILE A 58 8.12 9.38 17.48
N ASP A 59 9.31 9.59 18.04
CA ASP A 59 10.01 10.88 17.91
C ASP A 59 10.37 11.17 16.45
N GLU A 60 10.77 10.13 15.70
CA GLU A 60 11.06 10.25 14.28
C GLU A 60 9.77 10.49 13.47
N TYR A 61 8.72 9.71 13.74
CA TYR A 61 7.43 9.91 13.08
C TYR A 61 6.88 11.31 13.33
N TRP A 62 6.85 11.75 14.59
CA TRP A 62 6.29 13.03 14.99
C TRP A 62 6.98 14.21 14.31
N LYS A 63 8.31 14.16 14.19
CA LYS A 63 9.08 15.17 13.45
C LYS A 63 8.63 15.27 11.99
N ARG A 64 8.35 14.15 11.34
CA ARG A 64 7.90 14.13 9.93
C ARG A 64 6.44 14.54 9.81
N LEU A 65 5.56 13.98 10.64
CA LEU A 65 4.12 14.29 10.68
C LEU A 65 3.82 15.79 10.88
N THR A 66 4.66 16.48 11.66
CA THR A 66 4.50 17.93 11.90
C THR A 66 5.17 18.81 10.85
N ALA A 67 6.11 18.25 10.06
CA ALA A 67 6.84 18.99 9.03
C ALA A 67 6.27 18.79 7.61
N GLU A 68 5.65 17.63 7.35
CA GLU A 68 5.23 17.17 6.04
C GLU A 68 3.73 16.83 6.06
N GLN A 69 2.93 17.59 5.32
CA GLN A 69 1.52 17.28 5.15
C GLN A 69 1.35 16.04 4.27
N GLY A 70 0.48 15.13 4.69
CA GLY A 70 0.21 13.88 4.01
C GLY A 70 1.34 12.86 4.09
N TYR A 71 2.19 12.94 5.12
CA TYR A 71 3.38 12.09 5.25
C TYR A 71 3.08 10.60 4.99
N ALA A 72 3.80 10.04 4.00
CA ALA A 72 3.72 8.66 3.55
C ALA A 72 2.40 8.21 2.89
N LEU A 73 1.40 9.11 2.73
CA LEU A 73 0.13 8.78 2.08
C LEU A 73 0.34 8.38 0.62
N GLU A 74 1.21 9.07 -0.11
CA GLU A 74 1.51 8.81 -1.51
C GLU A 74 2.13 7.42 -1.72
N TYR A 75 2.95 6.96 -0.78
CA TYR A 75 3.54 5.63 -0.83
C TYR A 75 2.53 4.55 -0.42
N ALA A 76 1.73 4.80 0.62
CA ALA A 76 0.71 3.87 1.08
C ALA A 76 -0.38 3.67 0.03
N PHE A 77 -1.02 4.75 -0.42
CA PHE A 77 -2.06 4.69 -1.44
C PHE A 77 -1.51 4.31 -2.80
N GLY A 78 -0.29 4.74 -3.13
CA GLY A 78 0.37 4.37 -4.38
C GLY A 78 0.52 2.86 -4.52
N PHE A 79 0.97 2.19 -3.46
CA PHE A 79 1.02 0.73 -3.43
C PHE A 79 -0.39 0.11 -3.46
N LEU A 80 -1.31 0.56 -2.61
CA LEU A 80 -2.66 -0.02 -2.52
C LEU A 80 -3.39 0.00 -3.87
N PHE A 81 -3.45 1.16 -4.53
CA PHE A 81 -4.17 1.29 -5.80
C PHE A 81 -3.45 0.57 -6.94
N THR A 82 -2.12 0.61 -6.98
CA THR A 82 -1.36 -0.14 -8.00
C THR A 82 -1.57 -1.65 -7.84
N SER A 83 -1.52 -2.17 -6.60
CA SER A 83 -1.80 -3.59 -6.33
C SER A 83 -3.24 -3.96 -6.67
N GLU A 84 -4.23 -3.13 -6.34
CA GLU A 84 -5.63 -3.38 -6.71
C GLU A 84 -5.80 -3.52 -8.22
N ILE A 85 -5.26 -2.57 -9.00
CA ILE A 85 -5.38 -2.57 -10.46
C ILE A 85 -4.70 -3.80 -11.06
N LEU A 86 -3.46 -4.10 -10.63
CA LEU A 86 -2.68 -5.21 -11.17
C LEU A 86 -3.23 -6.57 -10.76
N ASP A 87 -3.58 -6.77 -9.49
CA ASP A 87 -4.13 -8.03 -9.01
C ASP A 87 -5.47 -8.36 -9.72
N GLN A 88 -6.32 -7.35 -9.92
CA GLN A 88 -7.57 -7.51 -10.65
C GLN A 88 -7.33 -7.88 -12.12
N ALA A 89 -6.45 -7.16 -12.82
CA ALA A 89 -6.13 -7.43 -14.22
C ALA A 89 -5.48 -8.82 -14.43
N ILE A 90 -4.59 -9.23 -13.52
CA ILE A 90 -3.98 -10.56 -13.54
C ILE A 90 -5.03 -11.65 -13.33
N ALA A 91 -5.95 -11.46 -12.38
CA ALA A 91 -7.03 -12.42 -12.14
C ALA A 91 -7.99 -12.52 -13.34
N ASP A 92 -8.32 -11.38 -13.95
CA ASP A 92 -9.23 -11.32 -15.10
C ASP A 92 -8.66 -11.90 -16.40
N LEU A 93 -7.32 -11.99 -16.50
CA LEU A 93 -6.60 -12.50 -17.66
C LEU A 93 -5.86 -13.80 -17.38
N ASP A 94 -6.20 -14.50 -16.30
CA ASP A 94 -5.60 -15.80 -15.98
C ASP A 94 -5.82 -16.80 -17.12
N GLY A 95 -4.73 -17.43 -17.57
CA GLY A 95 -4.72 -18.31 -18.74
C GLY A 95 -4.80 -17.61 -20.10
N ILE A 96 -4.97 -16.28 -20.16
CA ILE A 96 -4.96 -15.47 -21.40
C ILE A 96 -3.65 -14.71 -21.54
N CYS A 97 -3.24 -14.00 -20.48
CA CYS A 97 -1.99 -13.26 -20.42
C CYS A 97 -1.13 -13.77 -19.26
N THR A 98 0.19 -13.68 -19.44
CA THR A 98 1.14 -13.83 -18.35
C THR A 98 1.14 -12.59 -17.45
N PRO A 99 1.52 -12.71 -16.16
CA PRO A 99 1.67 -11.54 -15.30
C PRO A 99 2.64 -10.48 -15.85
N GLU A 100 3.70 -10.92 -16.55
CA GLU A 100 4.66 -10.01 -17.19
C GLU A 100 4.00 -9.12 -18.25
N GLU A 101 3.12 -9.67 -19.08
CA GLU A 101 2.38 -8.91 -20.09
C GLU A 101 1.44 -7.88 -19.45
N VAL A 102 0.80 -8.23 -18.33
CA VAL A 102 -0.06 -7.31 -17.58
C VAL A 102 0.77 -6.18 -16.96
N TYR A 103 1.91 -6.49 -16.33
CA TYR A 103 2.80 -5.47 -15.78
C TYR A 103 3.34 -4.54 -16.87
N LYS A 104 3.72 -5.10 -18.03
CA LYS A 104 4.17 -4.30 -19.16
C LYS A 104 3.07 -3.36 -19.65
N ALA A 105 1.85 -3.85 -19.81
CA ALA A 105 0.72 -3.02 -20.21
C ALA A 105 0.51 -1.84 -19.25
N TYR A 106 0.53 -2.10 -17.93
CA TYR A 106 0.43 -1.05 -16.91
C TYR A 106 1.56 -0.02 -16.99
N LEU A 107 2.81 -0.46 -17.15
CA LEU A 107 3.97 0.42 -17.24
C LEU A 107 3.97 1.27 -18.52
N ASP A 108 3.46 0.72 -19.63
CA ASP A 108 3.36 1.42 -20.91
C ASP A 108 2.33 2.57 -20.87
N LEU A 109 1.40 2.60 -19.88
CA LEU A 109 0.49 3.73 -19.63
C LEU A 109 1.22 4.98 -19.10
N GLY A 110 2.38 4.80 -18.46
CA GLY A 110 3.14 5.87 -17.83
C GLY A 110 2.52 6.43 -16.55
N CYS A 111 3.01 7.58 -16.10
CA CYS A 111 2.53 8.23 -14.88
C CYS A 111 1.21 8.98 -15.13
N ALA A 112 0.11 8.50 -14.56
CA ALA A 112 -1.20 9.13 -14.64
C ALA A 112 -1.97 9.02 -13.31
N PRO A 113 -3.06 9.79 -13.12
CA PRO A 113 -3.95 9.60 -11.98
C PRO A 113 -4.52 8.18 -11.93
N PHE A 114 -4.70 7.62 -10.73
CA PHE A 114 -5.20 6.24 -10.57
C PHE A 114 -6.56 5.99 -11.22
N SER A 115 -7.42 7.00 -11.33
CA SER A 115 -8.69 6.87 -12.06
C SER A 115 -8.46 6.58 -13.55
N VAL A 116 -7.51 7.29 -14.16
CA VAL A 116 -7.13 7.08 -15.57
C VAL A 116 -6.47 5.72 -15.75
N LEU A 117 -5.51 5.39 -14.88
CA LEU A 117 -4.84 4.08 -14.94
C LEU A 117 -5.83 2.91 -14.81
N LYS A 118 -6.86 3.05 -13.96
CA LYS A 118 -7.90 2.04 -13.77
C LYS A 118 -8.79 1.89 -15.02
N GLU A 119 -9.16 2.99 -15.66
CA GLU A 119 -9.92 2.99 -16.91
C GLU A 119 -9.12 2.38 -18.07
N ASP A 120 -7.87 2.78 -18.24
CA ASP A 120 -7.00 2.30 -19.32
C ASP A 120 -6.68 0.81 -19.16
N MET A 121 -6.42 0.36 -17.93
CA MET A 121 -6.21 -1.07 -17.66
C MET A 121 -7.47 -1.89 -17.90
N ALA A 122 -8.66 -1.38 -17.56
CA ALA A 122 -9.91 -2.06 -17.88
C ALA A 122 -10.11 -2.21 -19.39
N ALA A 123 -9.79 -1.16 -20.18
CA ALA A 123 -9.85 -1.23 -21.64
C ALA A 123 -8.86 -2.26 -22.21
N PHE A 124 -7.65 -2.34 -21.65
CA PHE A 124 -6.68 -3.38 -22.01
C PHE A 124 -7.22 -4.79 -21.73
N VAL A 125 -7.78 -5.04 -20.55
CA VAL A 125 -8.37 -6.34 -20.18
C VAL A 125 -9.47 -6.74 -21.17
N GLU A 126 -10.40 -5.84 -21.49
CA GLU A 126 -11.48 -6.11 -22.44
C GLU A 126 -10.95 -6.39 -23.85
N SER A 127 -9.87 -5.74 -24.27
CA SER A 127 -9.24 -5.99 -25.59
C SER A 127 -8.62 -7.38 -25.73
N LYS A 128 -8.30 -8.07 -24.62
CA LYS A 128 -7.68 -9.41 -24.60
C LYS A 128 -8.70 -10.54 -24.50
N LYS A 129 -9.91 -10.25 -24.02
CA LYS A 129 -11.00 -11.21 -23.87
C LYS A 129 -11.82 -11.40 -25.16
N ASN A 130 -11.75 -10.42 -26.08
CA ASN A 130 -12.39 -10.48 -27.40
C ASN A 130 -11.48 -11.16 -28.43
#